data_AF-A0A3N2D044-F1
#
_entry.id   AF-A0A3N2D044-F1
#
_cell.length_a   1.000
_cell.length_b   1.000
_cell.length_c   1.000
_cell.angle_alpha   90.00
_cell.angle_beta   90.00
_cell.angle_gamma   90.00
#
_symmetry.space_group_name_H-M   'P 1'
#
loop_
_entity.id
_entity.type
_entity.pdbx_description
1 polymer ?
#
loop_
_entity_poly.entity_id
_entity_poly.type
_entity_poly.pdbx_seq_one_letter_code
_entity_poly.pdbx_strand_id
1 'polypeptide(L)'
;MHESGAHAGLAAEQRSRLRDVIEGHVRTGAVVRVPAGWSGGSADLRGCDPLTTDDRLREALVIIWRGWGVLAFVYAAVGMILFAGVASTLVPESALPFTIGIGLLLAAVATWFTGIALNRTSPRRKIDAWAQERKRQLDDLVVTGRFSLGPGQPQPTSVAQAQEMADALFAHELAQAQRAFNVHTLFWIPMQYLAFVWGAIALAVIVIGAVQAMS
;
A
#
# COMPACT_ATOMS: atom_id res chain seq x y z
N MET A 1 -47.45 -33.23 10.28
CA MET A 1 -46.17 -32.91 9.60
C MET A 1 -46.49 -32.47 8.18
N HIS A 2 -46.72 -31.18 7.94
CA HIS A 2 -47.20 -30.69 6.63
C HIS A 2 -46.84 -29.22 6.37
N GLU A 3 -45.57 -28.80 6.52
CA GLU A 3 -45.14 -27.42 6.18
C GLU A 3 -43.72 -27.35 5.59
N SER A 4 -43.47 -28.06 4.48
CA SER A 4 -42.17 -27.94 3.76
C SER A 4 -42.31 -27.60 2.26
N GLY A 5 -43.53 -27.61 1.69
CA GLY A 5 -43.75 -27.37 0.26
C GLY A 5 -43.98 -25.91 -0.17
N ALA A 6 -44.40 -25.01 0.74
CA ALA A 6 -44.87 -23.68 0.37
C ALA A 6 -43.73 -22.67 0.05
N HIS A 7 -42.58 -22.79 0.71
CA HIS A 7 -41.47 -21.86 0.52
C HIS A 7 -40.68 -22.08 -0.79
N ALA A 8 -40.71 -23.29 -1.36
CA ALA A 8 -40.06 -23.59 -2.63
C ALA A 8 -40.82 -23.00 -3.83
N GLY A 9 -42.16 -22.96 -3.77
CA GLY A 9 -43.01 -22.42 -4.85
C GLY A 9 -42.88 -20.91 -5.03
N LEU A 10 -42.88 -20.15 -3.92
CA LEU A 10 -42.76 -18.69 -3.95
C LEU A 10 -41.41 -18.21 -4.53
N ALA A 11 -40.33 -18.93 -4.23
CA ALA A 11 -39.00 -18.62 -4.75
C ALA A 11 -38.85 -18.92 -6.25
N ALA A 12 -39.63 -19.87 -6.80
CA ALA A 12 -39.64 -20.17 -8.23
C ALA A 12 -40.50 -19.15 -9.00
N GLU A 13 -41.65 -18.76 -8.44
CA GLU A 13 -42.55 -17.78 -9.06
C GLU A 13 -41.93 -16.37 -9.13
N GLN A 14 -41.23 -15.94 -8.07
CA GLN A 14 -40.52 -14.66 -8.09
C GLN A 14 -39.37 -14.64 -9.10
N ARG A 15 -38.66 -15.76 -9.29
CA ARG A 15 -37.60 -15.86 -10.32
C ARG A 15 -38.15 -15.86 -11.74
N SER A 16 -39.35 -16.41 -11.95
CA SER A 16 -40.05 -16.36 -13.23
C SER A 16 -40.45 -14.92 -13.58
N ARG A 17 -41.08 -14.20 -12.64
CA ARG A 17 -41.51 -12.81 -12.86
C ARG A 17 -40.35 -11.85 -13.06
N LEU A 18 -39.23 -12.05 -12.37
CA LEU A 18 -38.00 -11.25 -12.57
C LEU A 18 -37.37 -11.48 -13.95
N ARG A 19 -37.45 -12.71 -14.48
CA ARG A 19 -36.92 -13.04 -15.81
C ARG A 19 -37.76 -12.38 -16.91
N ASP A 20 -39.09 -12.41 -16.78
CA ASP A 20 -40.00 -11.79 -17.76
C ASP A 20 -39.86 -10.25 -17.80
N VAL A 21 -39.59 -9.61 -16.65
CA VAL A 21 -39.37 -8.15 -16.59
C VAL A 21 -38.04 -7.76 -17.24
N ILE A 22 -36.99 -8.57 -17.05
CA ILE A 22 -35.65 -8.32 -17.62
C ILE A 22 -35.64 -8.60 -19.13
N GLU A 23 -36.27 -9.69 -19.58
CA GLU A 23 -36.35 -10.01 -21.01
C GLU A 23 -37.29 -9.06 -21.78
N GLY A 24 -38.33 -8.53 -21.13
CA GLY A 24 -39.20 -7.50 -21.71
C GLY A 24 -38.51 -6.15 -21.93
N HIS A 25 -37.58 -5.75 -21.05
CA HIS A 25 -36.86 -4.48 -21.17
C HIS A 25 -35.74 -4.51 -22.23
N VAL A 26 -35.28 -5.70 -22.63
CA VAL A 26 -34.18 -5.86 -23.60
C VAL A 26 -34.67 -5.81 -25.05
N ARG A 27 -35.97 -6.04 -25.32
CA ARG A 27 -36.52 -6.10 -26.70
C ARG A 27 -37.16 -4.83 -27.24
N THR A 28 -37.47 -3.86 -26.40
CA THR A 28 -38.04 -2.58 -26.84
C THR A 28 -37.16 -1.47 -26.28
N GLY A 29 -36.37 -0.82 -27.15
CA GLY A 29 -35.56 0.36 -26.84
C GLY A 29 -36.42 1.56 -26.44
N ALA A 30 -37.12 1.44 -25.31
CA ALA A 30 -38.03 2.43 -24.78
C ALA A 30 -37.24 3.42 -23.93
N VAL A 31 -37.06 4.62 -24.47
CA VAL A 31 -36.67 5.82 -23.72
C VAL A 31 -37.67 6.00 -22.59
N VAL A 32 -37.22 5.88 -21.34
CA VAL A 32 -38.04 6.12 -20.15
C VAL A 32 -38.40 7.61 -20.11
N ARG A 33 -39.66 7.93 -20.39
CA ARG A 33 -40.22 9.28 -20.25
C ARG A 33 -40.64 9.48 -18.79
N VAL A 34 -39.95 10.37 -18.07
CA VAL A 34 -40.32 10.78 -16.71
C VAL A 34 -41.70 11.46 -16.74
N PRO A 35 -42.67 11.05 -15.91
CA PRO A 35 -44.02 11.61 -15.96
C PRO A 35 -44.06 13.04 -15.40
N ALA A 36 -44.82 13.90 -16.07
CA ALA A 36 -45.02 15.28 -15.68
C ALA A 36 -45.85 15.35 -14.38
N GLY A 37 -45.21 15.78 -13.30
CA GLY A 37 -45.85 15.91 -11.97
C GLY A 37 -44.93 15.69 -10.77
N TRP A 38 -43.67 15.30 -10.98
CA TRP A 38 -42.72 15.07 -9.88
C TRP A 38 -41.98 16.35 -9.48
N SER A 39 -42.50 17.06 -8.46
CA SER A 39 -41.85 18.19 -7.81
C SER A 39 -41.44 17.82 -6.39
N GLY A 40 -40.14 17.81 -6.11
CA GLY A 40 -39.59 17.89 -4.75
C GLY A 40 -39.54 16.57 -3.98
N GLY A 41 -38.38 15.92 -4.03
CA GLY A 41 -38.02 14.79 -3.16
C GLY A 41 -36.65 14.28 -3.56
N SER A 42 -35.61 14.84 -2.96
CA SER A 42 -34.22 14.43 -3.11
C SER A 42 -34.08 12.93 -2.85
N ALA A 43 -34.16 12.14 -3.91
CA ALA A 43 -33.80 10.73 -3.91
C ALA A 43 -32.31 10.68 -3.60
N ASP A 44 -32.05 10.30 -2.37
CA ASP A 44 -30.77 10.10 -1.75
C ASP A 44 -29.93 9.07 -2.53
N LEU A 45 -29.04 9.57 -3.38
CA LEU A 45 -28.03 8.80 -4.12
C LEU A 45 -26.80 8.49 -3.24
N ARG A 46 -27.00 8.17 -1.95
CA ARG A 46 -25.95 7.75 -0.98
C ARG A 46 -25.32 6.37 -1.28
N GLY A 47 -25.24 5.97 -2.55
CA GLY A 47 -24.60 4.73 -2.99
C GLY A 47 -23.48 4.92 -4.03
N CYS A 48 -23.35 6.11 -4.62
CA CYS A 48 -22.31 6.42 -5.59
C CYS A 48 -21.60 7.71 -5.20
N ASP A 49 -21.02 7.73 -4.01
CA ASP A 49 -20.08 8.78 -3.62
C ASP A 49 -18.70 8.46 -4.21
N PRO A 50 -18.16 9.28 -5.13
CA PRO A 50 -16.77 9.13 -5.59
C PRO A 50 -15.75 9.34 -4.46
N LEU A 51 -16.22 9.79 -3.29
CA LEU A 51 -15.44 10.01 -2.07
C LEU A 51 -15.11 8.72 -1.28
N THR A 52 -15.77 7.59 -1.55
CA THR A 52 -15.43 6.31 -0.87
C THR A 52 -14.15 5.66 -1.40
N THR A 53 -13.79 5.95 -2.65
CA THR A 53 -12.48 5.57 -3.20
C THR A 53 -11.39 6.44 -2.60
N ASP A 54 -11.69 7.72 -2.33
CA ASP A 54 -10.78 8.62 -1.63
C ASP A 54 -10.56 8.15 -0.19
N ASP A 55 -11.54 7.57 0.51
CA ASP A 55 -11.31 7.01 1.86
C ASP A 55 -10.46 5.74 1.87
N ARG A 56 -10.62 4.81 0.91
CA ARG A 56 -9.71 3.62 0.84
C ARG A 56 -8.33 3.98 0.33
N LEU A 57 -8.24 4.94 -0.59
CA LEU A 57 -6.96 5.47 -1.01
C LEU A 57 -6.33 6.22 0.15
N ARG A 58 -7.05 7.07 0.89
CA ARG A 58 -6.58 7.74 2.12
C ARG A 58 -6.19 6.74 3.19
N GLU A 59 -6.91 5.67 3.47
CA GLU A 59 -6.48 4.64 4.43
C GLU A 59 -5.22 3.87 3.96
N ALA A 60 -4.99 3.75 2.65
CA ALA A 60 -3.74 3.21 2.09
C ALA A 60 -2.61 4.26 1.94
N LEU A 61 -2.96 5.54 1.81
CA LEU A 61 -2.09 6.72 1.66
C LEU A 61 -1.62 7.24 3.02
N VAL A 62 -2.49 7.12 4.03
CA VAL A 62 -2.30 7.49 5.42
C VAL A 62 -1.59 6.30 6.07
N ILE A 63 -0.29 6.52 6.36
CA ILE A 63 0.60 5.64 7.15
C ILE A 63 1.35 4.59 6.31
N ILE A 64 1.98 5.00 5.21
CA ILE A 64 3.22 4.33 4.76
C ILE A 64 4.37 4.88 5.57
N TRP A 65 4.45 4.39 6.80
CA TRP A 65 5.47 4.75 7.78
C TRP A 65 6.86 4.29 7.31
N ARG A 66 7.69 5.23 6.85
CA ARG A 66 9.12 5.03 6.59
C ARG A 66 9.99 5.24 7.84
N GLY A 67 9.38 5.39 9.02
CA GLY A 67 10.05 5.63 10.29
C GLY A 67 10.59 4.36 10.96
N TRP A 68 11.60 3.71 10.39
CA TRP A 68 12.27 2.56 11.04
C TRP A 68 13.59 2.95 11.71
N GLY A 69 13.86 4.26 11.89
CA GLY A 69 15.09 4.77 12.51
C GLY A 69 15.34 4.17 13.90
N VAL A 70 14.27 4.01 14.71
CA VAL A 70 14.35 3.38 16.03
C VAL A 70 14.93 1.97 15.99
N LEU A 71 14.70 1.22 14.90
CA LEU A 71 15.18 -0.16 14.76
C LEU A 71 16.72 -0.23 14.68
N ALA A 72 17.38 0.82 14.18
CA ALA A 72 18.85 0.91 14.20
C ALA A 72 19.40 0.89 15.64
N PHE A 73 18.73 1.58 16.57
CA PHE A 73 19.10 1.58 17.98
C PHE A 73 18.84 0.22 18.63
N VAL A 74 17.74 -0.44 18.26
CA VAL A 74 17.45 -1.81 18.71
C VAL A 74 18.55 -2.77 18.25
N TYR A 75 18.98 -2.69 16.99
CA TYR A 75 20.06 -3.54 16.49
C TYR A 75 21.38 -3.26 17.20
N ALA A 76 21.73 -1.99 17.40
CA ALA A 76 22.93 -1.62 18.15
C ALA A 76 22.89 -2.16 19.58
N ALA A 77 21.77 -1.99 20.29
CA ALA A 77 21.59 -2.50 21.65
C ALA A 77 21.72 -4.04 21.70
N VAL A 78 21.05 -4.75 20.78
CA VAL A 78 21.13 -6.21 20.68
C VAL A 78 22.56 -6.66 20.38
N GLY A 79 23.23 -6.02 19.42
CA GLY A 79 24.63 -6.33 19.07
C GLY A 79 25.57 -6.14 20.25
N MET A 80 25.45 -5.02 20.97
CA MET A 80 26.25 -4.78 22.18
C MET A 80 25.98 -5.80 23.28
N ILE A 81 24.70 -6.05 23.62
CA ILE A 81 24.33 -6.96 24.71
C ILE A 81 24.78 -8.38 24.41
N LEU A 82 24.56 -8.88 23.19
CA LEU A 82 24.93 -10.25 22.82
C LEU A 82 26.45 -10.43 22.84
N PHE A 83 27.20 -9.50 22.23
CA PHE A 83 28.65 -9.64 22.15
C PHE A 83 29.33 -9.38 23.49
N ALA A 84 28.87 -8.41 24.29
CA ALA A 84 29.35 -8.22 25.66
C ALA A 84 29.07 -9.45 26.54
N GLY A 85 27.84 -9.96 26.49
CA GLY A 85 27.40 -11.08 27.33
C GLY A 85 28.09 -12.40 26.99
N VAL A 86 28.34 -12.68 25.72
CA VAL A 86 29.11 -13.87 25.31
C VAL A 86 30.59 -13.67 25.65
N ALA A 87 31.16 -12.51 25.32
CA ALA A 87 32.59 -12.25 25.50
C ALA A 87 33.01 -12.22 26.98
N SER A 88 32.17 -11.73 27.89
CA SER A 88 32.48 -11.68 29.33
C SER A 88 32.80 -13.03 29.96
N THR A 89 32.44 -14.13 29.29
CA THR A 89 32.74 -15.50 29.73
C THR A 89 33.89 -16.16 28.97
N LEU A 90 34.30 -15.60 27.83
CA LEU A 90 35.22 -16.25 26.88
C LEU A 90 36.55 -15.50 26.70
N VAL A 91 36.59 -14.20 26.98
CA VAL A 91 37.78 -13.37 26.77
C VAL A 91 38.08 -12.51 28.00
N PRO A 92 39.34 -12.06 28.16
CA PRO A 92 39.70 -11.12 29.21
C PRO A 92 38.90 -9.82 29.11
N GLU A 93 38.72 -9.14 30.24
CA GLU A 93 37.96 -7.87 30.29
C GLU A 93 38.53 -6.79 29.36
N SER A 94 39.86 -6.77 29.17
CA SER A 94 40.54 -5.84 28.26
C SER A 94 40.15 -6.04 26.78
N ALA A 95 39.67 -7.22 26.41
CA ALA A 95 39.21 -7.52 25.06
C ALA A 95 37.71 -7.26 24.84
N LEU A 96 36.94 -6.94 25.89
CA LEU A 96 35.50 -6.69 25.78
C LEU A 96 35.12 -5.54 24.85
N PRO A 97 35.81 -4.39 24.85
CA PRO A 97 35.47 -3.33 23.91
C PRO A 97 35.67 -3.77 22.46
N PHE A 98 36.69 -4.58 22.17
CA PHE A 98 36.91 -5.12 20.84
C PHE A 98 35.73 -5.98 20.38
N THR A 99 35.27 -6.93 21.21
CA THR A 99 34.15 -7.80 20.86
C THR A 99 32.83 -7.04 20.74
N ILE A 100 32.57 -6.06 21.61
CA ILE A 100 31.42 -5.15 21.52
C ILE A 100 31.44 -4.38 20.20
N GLY A 101 32.61 -3.90 19.80
CA GLY A 101 32.82 -3.22 18.52
C GLY A 101 32.46 -4.09 17.31
N ILE A 102 32.80 -5.38 17.34
CA ILE A 102 32.35 -6.34 16.31
C ILE A 102 30.82 -6.47 16.30
N GLY A 103 30.18 -6.59 17.46
CA GLY A 103 28.72 -6.64 17.57
C GLY A 103 28.05 -5.40 16.99
N LEU A 104 28.59 -4.21 17.27
CA LEU A 104 28.12 -2.95 16.71
C LEU A 104 28.32 -2.87 15.19
N LEU A 105 29.44 -3.38 14.67
CA LEU A 105 29.70 -3.41 13.24
C LEU A 105 28.68 -4.28 12.51
N LEU A 106 28.38 -5.47 13.06
CA LEU A 106 27.34 -6.35 12.52
C LEU A 106 25.95 -5.70 12.60
N ALA A 107 25.64 -5.01 13.69
CA ALA A 107 24.40 -4.25 13.83
C ALA A 107 24.29 -3.12 12.78
N ALA A 108 25.40 -2.44 12.46
CA ALA A 108 25.44 -1.43 11.41
C ALA A 108 25.15 -2.04 10.02
N VAL A 109 25.75 -3.20 9.72
CA VAL A 109 25.49 -3.94 8.47
C VAL A 109 24.02 -4.36 8.37
N ALA A 110 23.47 -4.94 9.44
CA ALA A 110 22.05 -5.29 9.49
C ALA A 110 21.15 -4.06 9.31
N THR A 111 21.50 -2.94 9.94
CA THR A 111 20.78 -1.67 9.81
C THR A 111 20.75 -1.18 8.36
N TRP A 112 21.87 -1.28 7.65
CA TRP A 112 21.96 -0.90 6.24
C TRP A 112 21.00 -1.72 5.37
N PHE A 113 21.12 -3.04 5.42
CA PHE A 113 20.33 -3.92 4.56
C PHE A 113 18.84 -3.87 4.89
N THR A 114 18.46 -3.87 6.18
CA THR A 114 17.07 -3.69 6.60
C THR A 114 16.54 -2.33 6.14
N GLY A 115 17.35 -1.26 6.23
CA GLY A 115 16.97 0.05 5.74
C GLY A 115 16.75 0.11 4.24
N ILE A 116 17.61 -0.53 3.43
CA ILE A 116 17.40 -0.66 1.99
C ILE A 116 16.11 -1.44 1.68
N ALA A 117 15.89 -2.55 2.38
CA ALA A 117 14.71 -3.38 2.20
C ALA A 117 13.42 -2.57 2.45
N LEU A 118 13.32 -1.97 3.64
CA LEU A 118 12.11 -1.29 4.09
C LEU A 118 11.87 0.07 3.43
N ASN A 119 12.93 0.85 3.18
CA ASN A 119 12.80 2.24 2.74
C ASN A 119 12.98 2.43 1.23
N ARG A 120 13.55 1.46 0.51
CA ARG A 120 13.71 1.54 -0.95
C ARG A 120 12.94 0.45 -1.68
N THR A 121 13.15 -0.82 -1.34
CA THR A 121 12.63 -1.92 -2.17
C THR A 121 11.15 -2.19 -1.94
N SER A 122 10.69 -2.30 -0.70
CA SER A 122 9.28 -2.61 -0.38
C SER A 122 8.31 -1.55 -0.89
N PRO A 123 8.56 -0.24 -0.74
CA PRO A 123 7.68 0.80 -1.30
C PRO A 123 7.62 0.75 -2.83
N ARG A 124 8.77 0.57 -3.50
CA ARG A 124 8.82 0.44 -4.97
C ARG A 124 7.99 -0.74 -5.47
N ARG A 125 8.19 -1.92 -4.87
CA ARG A 125 7.42 -3.12 -5.22
C ARG A 125 5.91 -2.93 -5.04
N LYS A 126 5.48 -2.20 -4.02
CA LYS A 126 4.06 -1.90 -3.79
C LYS A 126 3.50 -0.97 -4.87
N ILE A 127 4.24 0.08 -5.25
CA ILE A 127 3.85 0.98 -6.35
C ILE A 127 3.79 0.21 -7.67
N ASP A 128 4.79 -0.60 -7.97
CA ASP A 128 4.84 -1.38 -9.21
C ASP A 128 3.67 -2.38 -9.28
N ALA A 129 3.37 -3.07 -8.19
CA ALA A 129 2.23 -3.98 -8.10
C ALA A 129 0.88 -3.25 -8.28
N TRP A 130 0.70 -2.12 -7.60
CA TRP A 130 -0.49 -1.28 -7.76
C TRP A 130 -0.62 -0.76 -9.20
N ALA A 131 0.48 -0.32 -9.81
CA ALA A 131 0.50 0.25 -11.15
C ALA A 131 0.10 -0.79 -12.21
N GLN A 132 0.61 -2.03 -12.09
CA GLN A 132 0.23 -3.14 -12.97
C GLN A 132 -1.26 -3.45 -12.89
N GLU A 133 -1.80 -3.53 -11.67
CA GLU A 133 -3.21 -3.80 -11.44
C GLU A 133 -4.08 -2.65 -11.96
N ARG A 134 -3.68 -1.40 -11.70
CA ARG A 134 -4.42 -0.23 -12.15
C ARG A 134 -4.47 -0.11 -13.67
N LYS A 135 -3.35 -0.40 -14.36
CA LYS A 135 -3.31 -0.42 -15.82
C LYS A 135 -4.26 -1.46 -16.39
N ARG A 136 -4.30 -2.68 -15.82
CA ARG A 136 -5.24 -3.73 -16.24
C ARG A 136 -6.69 -3.32 -16.07
N GLN A 137 -7.04 -2.69 -14.95
CA GLN A 137 -8.39 -2.20 -14.70
C GLN A 137 -8.81 -1.14 -15.73
N LEU A 138 -7.91 -0.21 -16.06
CA LEU A 138 -8.18 0.81 -17.06
C LEU A 138 -8.35 0.20 -18.46
N ASP A 139 -7.49 -0.75 -18.83
CA ASP A 139 -7.58 -1.44 -20.12
C ASP A 139 -8.89 -2.25 -20.24
N ASP A 140 -9.33 -2.93 -19.17
CA ASP A 140 -10.62 -3.63 -19.15
C ASP A 140 -11.81 -2.65 -19.33
N LEU A 141 -11.76 -1.49 -18.67
CA LEU A 141 -12.78 -0.46 -18.84
C LEU A 141 -12.83 0.09 -20.27
N VAL A 142 -11.68 0.25 -20.93
CA VAL A 142 -11.60 0.70 -22.32
C VAL A 142 -12.16 -0.37 -23.26
N VAL A 143 -11.74 -1.63 -23.11
CA VAL A 143 -12.18 -2.75 -23.96
C VAL A 143 -13.67 -3.01 -23.82
N THR A 144 -14.22 -2.90 -22.61
CA THR A 144 -15.66 -3.09 -22.37
C THR A 144 -16.51 -1.87 -22.72
N GLY A 145 -15.90 -0.76 -23.15
CA GLY A 145 -16.59 0.49 -23.47
C GLY A 145 -17.19 1.20 -22.25
N ARG A 146 -16.75 0.84 -21.04
CA ARG A 146 -17.23 1.37 -19.76
C ARG A 146 -16.36 2.48 -19.19
N PHE A 147 -15.27 2.83 -19.88
CA PHE A 147 -14.34 3.85 -19.44
C PHE A 147 -15.01 5.24 -19.38
N SER A 148 -14.86 5.91 -18.23
CA SER A 148 -15.31 7.28 -18.01
C SER A 148 -14.48 7.96 -16.92
N LEU A 149 -14.18 9.25 -17.08
CA LEU A 149 -13.43 10.06 -16.11
C LEU A 149 -14.31 10.62 -14.95
N GLY A 150 -15.58 10.25 -14.92
CA GLY A 150 -16.54 10.70 -13.91
C GLY A 150 -17.52 11.77 -14.41
N PRO A 151 -18.43 12.24 -13.55
CA PRO A 151 -19.48 13.18 -13.93
C PRO A 151 -18.92 14.52 -14.43
N GLY A 152 -19.45 15.03 -15.54
CA GLY A 152 -19.06 16.34 -16.10
C GLY A 152 -17.76 16.34 -16.91
N GLN A 153 -17.08 15.22 -17.03
CA GLN A 153 -15.90 15.07 -17.90
C GLN A 153 -16.31 14.65 -19.32
N PRO A 154 -15.54 15.04 -20.35
CA PRO A 154 -15.82 14.62 -21.72
C PRO A 154 -15.81 13.09 -21.80
N GLN A 155 -16.83 12.50 -22.41
CA GLN A 155 -16.87 11.07 -22.65
C GLN A 155 -16.07 10.73 -23.91
N PRO A 156 -15.35 9.60 -23.92
CA PRO A 156 -14.62 9.17 -25.11
C PRO A 156 -15.60 8.87 -26.25
N THR A 157 -15.29 9.40 -27.42
CA THR A 157 -16.07 9.22 -28.66
C THR A 157 -15.62 8.00 -29.48
N SER A 158 -14.46 7.43 -29.15
CA SER A 158 -13.90 6.25 -29.79
C SER A 158 -13.04 5.45 -28.81
N VAL A 159 -12.78 4.18 -29.14
CA VAL A 159 -11.88 3.31 -28.35
C VAL A 159 -10.46 3.88 -28.31
N ALA A 160 -9.98 4.45 -29.41
CA ALA A 160 -8.67 5.08 -29.46
C ALA A 160 -8.58 6.28 -28.51
N GLN A 161 -9.60 7.14 -28.51
CA GLN A 161 -9.67 8.26 -27.57
C GLN A 161 -9.80 7.79 -26.12
N ALA A 162 -10.56 6.71 -25.86
CA ALA A 162 -10.65 6.12 -24.54
C ALA A 162 -9.28 5.61 -24.03
N GLN A 163 -8.48 5.00 -24.91
CA GLN A 163 -7.14 4.54 -24.57
C GLN A 163 -6.22 5.71 -24.21
N GLU A 164 -6.20 6.78 -25.02
CA GLU A 164 -5.38 7.97 -24.74
C GLU A 164 -5.76 8.62 -23.39
N MET A 165 -7.06 8.73 -23.12
CA MET A 165 -7.56 9.29 -21.86
C MET A 165 -7.23 8.40 -20.66
N ALA A 166 -7.31 7.07 -20.82
CA ALA A 166 -6.94 6.11 -19.80
C ALA A 166 -5.44 6.15 -19.48
N ASP A 167 -4.59 6.25 -20.49
CA ASP A 167 -3.14 6.34 -20.32
C ASP A 167 -2.73 7.66 -19.65
N ALA A 168 -3.39 8.78 -19.99
CA ALA A 168 -3.19 10.06 -19.33
C ALA A 168 -3.61 10.03 -17.84
N LEU A 169 -4.76 9.42 -17.54
CA LEU A 169 -5.22 9.23 -16.16
C LEU A 169 -4.24 8.36 -15.37
N PHE A 170 -3.81 7.24 -15.95
CA PHE A 170 -2.85 6.35 -15.32
C PHE A 170 -1.53 7.06 -15.00
N ALA A 171 -0.99 7.85 -15.94
CA ALA A 171 0.22 8.63 -15.73
C ALA A 171 0.06 9.63 -14.57
N HIS A 172 -1.10 10.28 -14.46
CA HIS A 172 -1.40 11.19 -13.36
C HIS A 172 -1.49 10.46 -12.00
N GLU A 173 -2.26 9.36 -11.94
CA GLU A 173 -2.42 8.54 -10.73
C GLU A 173 -1.05 7.98 -10.27
N LEU A 174 -0.21 7.52 -11.19
CA LEU A 174 1.12 7.01 -10.89
C LEU A 174 2.04 8.10 -10.31
N ALA A 175 2.05 9.28 -10.91
CA ALA A 175 2.83 10.41 -10.40
C ALA A 175 2.34 10.87 -9.01
N GLN A 176 1.04 10.77 -8.73
CA GLN A 176 0.48 11.06 -7.41
C GLN A 176 0.87 9.98 -6.39
N ALA A 177 0.76 8.69 -6.74
CA ALA A 177 1.19 7.58 -5.90
C ALA A 177 2.67 7.72 -5.53
N GLN A 178 3.55 7.97 -6.51
CA GLN A 178 4.98 8.17 -6.24
C GLN A 178 5.27 9.33 -5.28
N ARG A 179 4.48 10.42 -5.33
CA ARG A 179 4.61 11.56 -4.43
C ARG A 179 4.11 11.26 -3.03
N ALA A 180 2.95 10.63 -2.89
CA ALA A 180 2.34 10.34 -1.59
C ALA A 180 3.20 9.43 -0.70
N PHE A 181 3.92 8.48 -1.30
CA PHE A 181 4.86 7.60 -0.59
C PHE A 181 6.10 8.34 -0.03
N ASN A 182 6.28 9.63 -0.32
CA ASN A 182 7.39 10.45 0.18
C ASN A 182 7.03 11.40 1.34
N VAL A 183 5.80 11.38 1.87
CA VAL A 183 5.30 12.50 2.70
C VAL A 183 5.37 12.27 4.23
N HIS A 184 5.48 11.04 4.73
CA HIS A 184 5.39 10.79 6.19
C HIS A 184 6.43 9.81 6.76
N THR A 185 7.35 10.32 7.60
CA THR A 185 8.29 9.53 8.43
C THR A 185 8.14 9.91 9.90
N LEU A 186 7.68 9.02 10.79
CA LEU A 186 7.60 9.36 12.23
C LEU A 186 8.99 9.56 12.87
N PHE A 187 10.03 8.94 12.32
CA PHE A 187 11.39 9.01 12.87
C PHE A 187 12.39 9.78 11.99
N TRP A 188 11.92 10.54 10.98
CA TRP A 188 12.65 11.47 10.08
C TRP A 188 13.93 10.98 9.35
N ILE A 189 14.63 9.97 9.85
CA ILE A 189 15.92 9.47 9.37
C ILE A 189 15.73 8.04 8.87
N PRO A 190 15.84 7.81 7.55
CA PRO A 190 15.92 6.47 7.00
C PRO A 190 17.07 5.69 7.66
N MET A 191 16.75 4.55 8.28
CA MET A 191 17.69 3.83 9.14
C MET A 191 19.03 3.49 8.47
N GLN A 192 19.07 3.31 7.15
CA GLN A 192 20.32 3.06 6.42
C GLN A 192 21.36 4.18 6.59
N TYR A 193 20.96 5.42 6.90
CA TYR A 193 21.92 6.49 7.21
C TYR A 193 22.50 6.36 8.61
N LEU A 194 21.74 5.81 9.56
CA LEU A 194 22.25 5.50 10.91
C LEU A 194 23.28 4.35 10.87
N ALA A 195 23.29 3.52 9.83
CA ALA A 195 24.33 2.50 9.65
C ALA A 195 25.73 3.10 9.58
N PHE A 196 25.91 4.28 8.97
CA PHE A 196 27.22 4.94 8.93
C PHE A 196 27.64 5.48 10.30
N VAL A 197 26.69 6.02 11.05
CA VAL A 197 26.94 6.50 12.43
C VAL A 197 27.38 5.33 13.30
N TRP A 198 26.62 4.24 13.30
CA TRP A 198 26.97 3.04 14.06
C TRP A 198 28.24 2.37 13.57
N GLY A 199 28.50 2.36 12.26
CA GLY A 199 29.74 1.83 11.70
C GLY A 199 30.97 2.63 12.12
N ALA A 200 30.87 3.96 12.18
CA ALA A 200 31.96 4.82 12.68
C ALA A 200 32.20 4.59 14.19
N ILE A 201 31.14 4.50 14.99
CA ILE A 201 31.23 4.18 16.42
C ILE A 201 31.86 2.79 16.60
N ALA A 202 31.40 1.79 15.85
CA ALA A 202 31.94 0.44 15.90
C ALA A 202 33.44 0.43 15.61
N LEU A 203 33.88 1.12 14.55
CA LEU A 203 35.29 1.21 14.19
C LEU A 203 36.12 1.86 15.30
N ALA A 204 35.65 2.96 15.88
CA ALA A 204 36.34 3.62 17.00
C ALA A 204 36.48 2.67 18.20
N VAL A 205 35.40 1.97 18.56
CA VAL A 205 35.37 1.02 19.67
C VAL A 205 36.30 -0.18 19.41
N ILE A 206 36.33 -0.71 18.19
CA ILE A 206 37.27 -1.78 17.78
C ILE A 206 38.71 -1.32 17.95
N VAL A 207 39.07 -0.13 17.47
CA VAL A 207 40.45 0.38 17.57
C VAL A 207 40.85 0.56 19.03
N ILE A 208 39.99 1.16 19.86
CA ILE A 208 40.25 1.34 21.29
C ILE A 208 40.43 -0.03 21.97
N GLY A 209 39.52 -0.97 21.72
CA GLY A 209 39.59 -2.32 22.29
C GLY A 209 40.82 -3.10 21.85
N ALA A 210 41.24 -2.95 20.59
CA ALA A 210 42.46 -3.59 20.10
C ALA A 210 43.70 -3.06 20.84
N VAL A 211 43.80 -1.75 21.04
CA VAL A 211 44.90 -1.14 21.80
C VAL A 211 44.93 -1.64 23.24
N GLN A 212 43.78 -1.69 23.91
CA GLN A 212 43.66 -2.17 25.29
C GLN A 212 43.97 -3.67 25.43
N ALA A 213 43.63 -4.48 24.44
CA ALA A 213 43.94 -5.91 24.46
C ALA A 213 45.44 -6.20 24.28
N MET A 214 46.20 -5.24 23.74
CA MET A 214 47.65 -5.37 23.51
C MET A 214 48.51 -4.78 24.64
N SER A 215 47.92 -3.99 25.54
CA SER A 215 48.56 -3.38 26.72
C SER A 215 48.43 -4.26 27.95
#